data_AF-A0A259LIR4-F1
#
_entry.id   AF-A0A259LIR4-F1
#
_cell.length_a   1.000
_cell.length_b   1.000
_cell.length_c   1.000
_cell.angle_alpha   90.00
_cell.angle_beta   90.00
_cell.angle_gamma   90.00
#
_symmetry.space_group_name_H-M   'P 1'
#
loop_
_entity.id
_entity.type
_entity.pdbx_description
1 polymer ?
#
loop_
_entity_poly.entity_id
_entity_poly.type
_entity_poly.pdbx_seq_one_letter_code
_entity_poly.pdbx_strand_id
1 'polypeptide(L)'
;MTQYVVKIGFWLRAYDGFTVEADSDAEAIGKAKAAATIAMEASGQPEHVEIEERREGVIIYIDRVAADARHTVAEDVAFDDDRIHPAPAD
;
A
#
# COMPACT_ATOMS: atom_id res chain seq x y z
N MET A 1 -33.49 11.81 -0.17
CA MET A 1 -32.13 11.41 0.22
C MET A 1 -31.23 11.53 -1.00
N THR A 2 -30.05 12.12 -0.85
CA THR A 2 -29.07 12.27 -1.93
C THR A 2 -28.05 11.14 -1.82
N GLN A 3 -27.75 10.46 -2.92
CA GLN A 3 -26.78 9.37 -2.96
C GLN A 3 -25.40 9.89 -3.37
N TYR A 4 -24.36 9.29 -2.80
CA TYR A 4 -22.97 9.57 -3.12
C TYR A 4 -22.22 8.27 -3.43
N VAL A 5 -21.23 8.35 -4.32
CA VAL A 5 -20.24 7.30 -4.56
C VAL A 5 -18.93 7.78 -3.94
N VAL A 6 -18.34 6.97 -3.09
CA VAL A 6 -17.06 7.26 -2.43
C VAL A 6 -16.08 6.16 -2.79
N LYS A 7 -14.87 6.53 -3.23
CA LYS A 7 -13.77 5.59 -3.46
C LYS A 7 -12.61 5.92 -2.54
N ILE A 8 -12.06 4.88 -1.91
CA ILE A 8 -10.87 4.98 -1.06
C ILE A 8 -9.69 4.26 -1.70
N GLY A 9 -8.51 4.82 -1.51
CA GLY A 9 -7.22 4.18 -1.73
C GLY A 9 -6.56 3.96 -0.38
N PHE A 10 -5.79 2.89 -0.24
CA PHE A 10 -4.99 2.61 0.94
C PHE A 10 -3.81 1.73 0.55
N TRP A 11 -2.74 1.82 1.33
CA TRP A 11 -1.56 0.99 1.19
C TRP A 11 -1.75 -0.34 1.92
N LEU A 12 -1.25 -1.40 1.29
CA LEU A 12 -1.14 -2.73 1.87
C LEU A 12 0.34 -3.11 1.93
N ARG A 13 0.70 -3.95 2.89
CA ARG A 13 2.02 -4.56 2.93
C ARG A 13 2.05 -5.74 1.96
N ALA A 14 3.14 -5.87 1.23
CA ALA A 14 3.36 -6.98 0.31
C ALA A 14 4.78 -7.53 0.50
N TYR A 15 4.94 -8.82 0.21
CA TYR A 15 6.19 -9.55 0.45
C TYR A 15 6.44 -10.54 -0.68
N ASP A 16 7.72 -10.70 -1.01
CA ASP A 16 8.25 -11.77 -1.86
C ASP A 16 9.26 -12.59 -1.05
N GLY A 17 9.12 -13.91 -1.10
CA GLY A 17 10.03 -14.86 -0.49
C GLY A 17 11.07 -15.37 -1.48
N PHE A 18 12.30 -15.55 -1.01
CA PHE A 18 13.34 -16.22 -1.80
C PHE A 18 14.32 -16.97 -0.88
N THR A 19 14.90 -18.03 -1.42
CA THR A 19 15.94 -18.82 -0.77
C THR A 19 17.29 -18.47 -1.39
N VAL A 20 18.30 -18.24 -0.54
CA VAL A 20 19.69 -18.00 -0.98
C VAL A 20 20.62 -19.01 -0.32
N GLU A 21 21.47 -19.64 -1.12
CA GLU A 21 22.53 -20.52 -0.64
C GLU A 21 23.82 -19.71 -0.45
N ALA A 22 24.48 -19.88 0.70
CA ALA A 22 25.71 -19.17 1.06
C ALA A 22 26.54 -19.98 2.08
N ASP A 23 27.86 -19.78 2.06
CA ASP A 23 28.79 -20.48 2.96
C ASP A 23 29.02 -19.70 4.28
N SER A 24 28.47 -18.48 4.39
CA SER A 24 28.51 -17.65 5.60
C SER A 24 27.37 -16.64 5.67
N ASP A 25 27.06 -16.15 6.87
CA ASP A 25 26.04 -15.11 7.08
C ASP A 25 26.33 -13.82 6.32
N ALA A 26 27.59 -13.40 6.27
CA ALA A 26 27.99 -12.19 5.55
C ALA A 26 27.73 -12.32 4.04
N GLU A 27 28.00 -13.50 3.48
CA GLU A 27 27.69 -13.81 2.09
C GLU A 27 26.18 -13.90 1.85
N ALA A 28 25.43 -14.57 2.75
CA ALA A 28 23.97 -14.67 2.68
C ALA A 28 23.31 -13.29 2.63
N ILE A 29 23.75 -12.36 3.48
CA ILE A 29 23.27 -10.97 3.50
C ILE A 29 23.57 -10.26 2.18
N GLY A 30 24.79 -10.43 1.64
CA GLY A 30 25.17 -9.86 0.35
C GLY A 30 24.28 -10.36 -0.79
N LYS A 31 24.08 -11.68 -0.87
CA LYS A 31 23.23 -12.32 -1.88
C LYS A 31 21.76 -11.94 -1.72
N ALA A 32 21.24 -11.89 -0.49
CA ALA A 32 19.87 -11.49 -0.21
C ALA A 32 19.59 -10.04 -0.66
N LYS A 33 20.53 -9.11 -0.41
CA LYS A 33 20.40 -7.73 -0.90
C LYS A 33 20.38 -7.65 -2.43
N ALA A 34 21.24 -8.41 -3.10
CA ALA A 34 21.25 -8.45 -4.56
C ALA A 34 19.93 -9.01 -5.12
N ALA A 35 19.43 -10.11 -4.55
CA ALA A 35 18.13 -10.69 -4.91
C ALA A 35 16.97 -9.70 -4.68
N ALA A 36 16.95 -9.02 -3.53
CA ALA A 36 15.94 -8.02 -3.22
C ALA A 36 15.94 -6.86 -4.23
N THR A 37 17.10 -6.36 -4.65
CA THR A 37 17.19 -5.32 -5.68
C THR A 37 16.55 -5.77 -7.00
N ILE A 38 16.85 -7.00 -7.44
CA ILE A 38 16.27 -7.56 -8.67
C ILE A 38 14.74 -7.69 -8.54
N ALA A 39 14.25 -8.15 -7.39
CA ALA A 39 12.81 -8.28 -7.13
C ALA A 39 12.09 -6.91 -7.19
N MET A 40 12.69 -5.86 -6.63
CA MET A 40 12.13 -4.50 -6.65
C MET A 40 12.03 -3.90 -8.06
N GLU A 41 12.88 -4.34 -8.99
CA GLU A 41 12.82 -3.92 -10.41
C GLU A 41 11.80 -4.73 -11.22
N ALA A 42 11.33 -5.88 -10.68
CA ALA A 42 10.32 -6.68 -11.33
C ALA A 42 8.93 -6.03 -11.20
N SER A 43 8.17 -6.02 -12.30
CA SER A 43 6.82 -5.45 -12.36
C SER A 43 5.71 -6.48 -12.08
N GLY A 44 6.04 -7.53 -11.32
CA GLY A 44 5.15 -8.65 -11.02
C GLY A 44 4.18 -8.39 -9.87
N GLN A 45 3.17 -9.26 -9.74
CA GLN A 45 2.38 -9.33 -8.52
C GLN A 45 3.23 -9.92 -7.39
N PRO A 46 3.20 -9.35 -6.16
CA PRO A 46 3.88 -9.93 -5.01
C PRO A 46 3.37 -11.33 -4.66
N GLU A 47 4.23 -12.16 -4.08
CA GLU A 47 3.86 -13.49 -3.58
C GLU A 47 2.76 -13.42 -2.52
N HIS A 48 2.85 -12.46 -1.59
CA HIS A 48 1.86 -12.26 -0.55
C HIS A 48 1.46 -10.79 -0.40
N VAL A 49 0.18 -10.55 -0.16
CA VAL A 49 -0.38 -9.24 0.19
C VAL A 49 -1.13 -9.39 1.50
N GLU A 50 -0.71 -8.65 2.53
CA GLU A 50 -1.38 -8.61 3.82
C GLU A 50 -2.61 -7.70 3.71
N ILE A 51 -3.81 -8.27 3.79
CA ILE A 51 -5.08 -7.58 3.56
C ILE A 51 -5.78 -7.14 4.85
N GLU A 52 -5.36 -7.66 6.00
CA GLU A 52 -5.94 -7.35 7.31
C GLU A 52 -5.42 -6.01 7.85
N GLU A 53 -4.20 -5.61 7.49
CA GLU A 53 -3.58 -4.35 7.91
C GLU A 53 -3.58 -3.29 6.80
N ARG A 54 -4.68 -2.52 6.69
CA ARG A 54 -4.75 -1.36 5.80
C ARG A 54 -4.03 -0.16 6.41
N ARG A 55 -3.19 0.50 5.62
CA ARG A 55 -2.38 1.66 6.05
C ARG A 55 -2.61 2.83 5.12
N GLU A 56 -2.42 4.04 5.65
CA GLU A 56 -2.38 5.31 4.90
C GLU A 56 -3.51 5.43 3.87
N GLY A 57 -4.70 5.76 4.36
CA GLY A 57 -5.89 5.90 3.52
C GLY A 57 -6.03 7.29 2.91
N VAL A 58 -6.55 7.35 1.69
CA VAL A 58 -7.02 8.60 1.05
C VAL A 58 -8.40 8.36 0.46
N ILE A 59 -9.30 9.33 0.58
CA ILE A 59 -10.53 9.32 -0.22
C ILE A 59 -10.15 9.85 -1.59
N ILE A 60 -10.11 8.97 -2.59
CA ILE A 60 -9.73 9.29 -3.96
C ILE A 60 -10.74 10.25 -4.58
N TYR A 61 -12.03 9.94 -4.42
CA TYR A 61 -13.10 10.84 -4.86
C TYR A 61 -14.41 10.63 -4.09
N ILE A 62 -15.21 11.70 -4.09
CA ILE A 62 -16.61 11.71 -3.66
C ILE A 62 -17.42 12.29 -4.81
N ASP A 63 -18.30 11.49 -5.39
CA ASP A 63 -19.24 11.93 -6.42
C ASP A 63 -20.65 11.96 -5.86
N ARG A 64 -21.41 13.01 -6.16
CA ARG A 64 -22.86 13.03 -5.96
C ARG A 64 -23.54 12.36 -7.15
N VAL A 65 -24.44 11.44 -6.86
CA VAL A 65 -25.28 10.78 -7.87
C VAL A 65 -26.49 11.66 -8.14
N ALA A 66 -26.65 12.11 -9.39
CA ALA A 66 -27.84 12.77 -9.90
C ALA A 66 -28.50 11.92 -10.99
N ALA A 67 -29.71 12.31 -11.40
CA ALA A 67 -30.48 11.57 -12.40
C ALA A 67 -29.83 11.58 -13.80
N ASP A 68 -29.01 12.60 -14.07
CA ASP A 68 -28.35 12.85 -15.37
C ASP A 68 -26.90 12.37 -15.40
N ALA A 69 -26.17 12.51 -14.29
CA ALA A 69 -24.75 12.19 -14.20
C ALA A 69 -24.25 12.02 -12.75
N ARG A 70 -22.98 11.59 -12.64
CA ARG A 70 -22.18 11.77 -11.43
C ARG A 70 -21.52 13.14 -11.47
N HIS A 71 -21.58 13.85 -10.35
CA HIS A 71 -20.98 15.16 -10.20
C HIS A 71 -19.93 15.10 -9.10
N THR A 72 -18.67 15.32 -9.45
CA THR A 72 -17.55 15.32 -8.51
C THR A 72 -17.74 16.41 -7.47
N VAL A 73 -17.67 16.02 -6.20
CA VAL A 73 -17.80 16.90 -5.03
C VAL A 73 -16.42 17.24 -4.49
N ALA A 74 -15.55 16.24 -4.37
CA ALA A 74 -14.18 16.38 -3.90
C ALA A 74 -13.32 15.23 -4.42
N GLU A 75 -12.02 15.48 -4.54
CA GLU A 75 -10.98 14.52 -4.91
C GLU A 75 -9.81 14.64 -3.93
N ASP A 76 -9.03 13.57 -3.80
CA ASP A 76 -7.80 13.52 -2.98
C ASP A 76 -7.97 14.08 -1.56
N VAL A 77 -9.05 13.68 -0.89
CA VAL A 77 -9.34 14.12 0.47
C VAL A 77 -8.54 13.24 1.43
N ALA A 78 -7.51 13.84 2.04
CA ALA A 78 -6.81 13.23 3.16
C ALA A 78 -7.78 13.06 4.33
N PHE A 79 -7.84 11.84 4.88
CA PHE A 79 -8.50 11.60 6.16
C PHE A 79 -7.43 11.03 7.09
N ASP A 80 -7.02 11.89 8.02
CA ASP A 80 -5.91 11.66 8.91
C ASP A 80 -6.15 10.43 9.80
N ASP A 81 -5.22 9.48 9.80
CA ASP A 81 -5.04 8.53 10.88
C ASP A 81 -3.55 8.45 11.21
N ASP A 82 -3.05 9.50 11.86
CA ASP A 82 -1.77 9.58 12.57
C ASP A 82 -1.48 8.39 13.53
N ARG A 83 -2.35 7.38 13.63
CA ARG A 83 -2.11 6.10 14.34
C ARG A 83 -1.05 5.20 13.69
N ILE A 84 -0.58 5.50 12.47
CA ILE A 84 0.38 4.64 11.75
C ILE A 84 1.84 5.02 12.04
N HIS A 85 2.09 6.23 12.57
CA HIS A 85 3.40 6.63 13.08
C HIS A 85 3.37 6.61 14.62
N PRO A 86 3.82 5.53 15.29
CA PRO A 86 4.07 5.65 16.71
C PRO A 86 5.10 6.76 16.92
N ALA A 87 4.76 7.75 17.74
CA ALA A 87 5.73 8.73 18.21
C ALA A 87 6.93 7.95 18.81
N PRO A 88 8.18 8.38 18.56
CA PRO A 88 9.33 7.75 19.18
C PRO A 88 9.14 7.75 20.70
N ALA A 89 9.33 6.59 21.33
CA ALA A 89 9.32 6.49 22.78
C ALA A 89 10.52 7.26 23.34
N ASP A 90 10.25 8.24 24.22
CA ASP A 90 11.24 8.92 25.07
C ASP A 90 11.75 7.96 26.17
#